data_AF-A0A1H8KZ99-F1
#
_entry.id   AF-A0A1H8KZ99-F1
#
_cell.length_a   1.000
_cell.length_b   1.000
_cell.length_c   1.000
_cell.angle_alpha   90.00
_cell.angle_beta   90.00
_cell.angle_gamma   90.00
#
_symmetry.space_group_name_H-M   'P 1'
#
loop_
_entity.id
_entity.type
_entity.pdbx_description
1 polymer ?
#
loop_
_entity_poly.entity_id
_entity_poly.type
_entity_poly.pdbx_seq_one_letter_code
_entity_poly.pdbx_strand_id
1 'polypeptide(L)'
;MKEINKVLFSFPEYWEQGTLLKSKVIDDLREYRTNLIEALLAKDDIQTAYSIKVGNNLVFKIDEFVAMLRFKNYWENSYTRFRNEVGLTSEGKYLKYDSDVMLDFPYKDCILEGGMTTEDVGKKELYYHRELAREEIDVMLSRKVLTNIKKYDEQGEQELTGIGEKDNLIIKGNNLIALHSIKDRYAGLVKMIYIDPPYFFKEKKRKRCVCLQFKFPYV
;
A
#
# COMPACT_ATOMS: atom_id res chain seq x y z
N MET A 1 13.69 24.57 -24.72
CA MET A 1 12.78 24.52 -23.54
C MET A 1 12.79 25.79 -22.68
N LYS A 2 13.94 26.36 -22.31
CA LYS A 2 14.00 27.71 -21.69
C LYS A 2 13.37 28.79 -22.58
N GLU A 3 13.45 28.60 -23.90
CA GLU A 3 12.88 29.51 -24.90
C GLU A 3 11.34 29.55 -24.91
N ILE A 4 10.64 28.43 -24.67
CA ILE A 4 9.16 28.42 -24.62
C ILE A 4 8.66 29.27 -23.45
N ASN A 5 9.30 29.14 -22.29
CA ASN A 5 8.95 29.96 -21.12
C ASN A 5 9.21 31.44 -21.38
N LYS A 6 10.34 31.79 -22.02
CA LYS A 6 10.63 33.20 -22.38
C LYS A 6 9.54 33.79 -23.29
N VAL A 7 9.06 33.00 -24.26
CA VAL A 7 7.97 33.43 -25.15
C VAL A 7 6.66 33.55 -24.37
N LEU A 8 6.31 32.60 -23.51
CA LEU A 8 5.07 32.70 -22.73
C LEU A 8 5.12 33.79 -21.65
N PHE A 9 6.30 34.19 -21.16
CA PHE A 9 6.47 35.31 -20.22
C PHE A 9 6.18 36.67 -20.85
N SER A 10 6.27 36.83 -22.18
CA SER A 10 5.88 38.08 -22.83
C SER A 10 4.36 38.31 -22.89
N PHE A 11 3.57 37.31 -22.47
CA PHE A 11 2.11 37.36 -22.43
C PHE A 11 1.61 37.25 -20.98
N PRO A 12 1.49 38.38 -20.25
CA PRO A 12 1.10 38.38 -18.85
C PRO A 12 -0.30 37.78 -18.61
N GLU A 13 -1.16 37.75 -19.63
CA GLU A 13 -2.51 37.19 -19.56
C GLU A 13 -2.56 35.68 -19.27
N TYR A 14 -1.45 34.96 -19.47
CA TYR A 14 -1.34 33.53 -19.20
C TYR A 14 -0.75 33.22 -17.81
N TRP A 15 -0.45 34.24 -17.01
CA TRP A 15 0.18 34.07 -15.70
C TRP A 15 -0.70 34.62 -14.60
N GLU A 16 -0.93 33.79 -13.57
CA GLU A 16 -1.63 34.19 -12.36
C GLU A 16 -0.82 33.72 -11.15
N GLN A 17 -0.47 34.65 -10.25
CA GLN A 17 0.34 34.37 -9.04
C GLN A 17 1.63 33.57 -9.33
N GLY A 18 2.29 33.81 -10.47
CA GLY A 18 3.52 33.10 -10.87
C GLY A 18 3.31 31.69 -11.44
N THR A 19 2.06 31.25 -11.60
CA THR A 19 1.69 29.97 -12.21
C THR A 19 1.14 30.18 -13.62
N LEU A 20 1.58 29.36 -14.57
CA LEU A 20 1.11 29.38 -15.96
C LEU A 20 -0.30 28.76 -16.05
N LEU A 21 -1.26 29.52 -16.52
CA LEU A 21 -2.62 29.08 -16.85
C LEU A 21 -2.62 28.29 -18.16
N LYS A 22 -2.28 27.00 -18.06
CA LYS A 22 -2.18 26.09 -19.22
C LYS A 22 -3.47 25.97 -20.02
N SER A 23 -4.63 26.01 -19.37
CA SER A 23 -5.94 25.95 -20.05
C SER A 23 -6.08 27.09 -21.04
N LYS A 24 -5.84 28.32 -20.58
CA LYS A 24 -5.94 29.54 -21.40
C LYS A 24 -4.97 29.54 -22.58
N VAL A 25 -3.72 29.09 -22.38
CA VAL A 25 -2.76 28.94 -23.49
C VAL A 25 -3.23 27.90 -24.51
N ILE A 26 -3.80 26.78 -24.05
CA ILE A 26 -4.29 25.72 -24.93
C ILE A 26 -5.51 26.20 -25.72
N ASP A 27 -6.40 26.95 -25.08
CA ASP A 27 -7.62 27.48 -25.71
C ASP A 27 -7.24 28.52 -26.79
N ASP A 28 -6.37 29.48 -26.48
CA ASP A 28 -5.87 30.48 -27.44
C ASP A 28 -5.11 29.83 -28.62
N LEU A 29 -4.41 28.72 -28.40
CA LEU A 29 -3.77 27.96 -29.47
C LEU A 29 -4.78 27.24 -30.37
N ARG A 30 -5.87 26.71 -29.79
CA ARG A 30 -6.95 26.06 -30.54
C ARG A 30 -7.81 27.04 -31.33
N GLU A 31 -7.92 28.26 -30.83
CA GLU A 31 -8.54 29.39 -31.54
C GLU A 31 -7.62 30.03 -32.58
N TYR A 32 -6.44 29.44 -32.83
CA TYR A 32 -5.46 29.91 -33.82
C TYR A 32 -5.03 31.37 -33.61
N ARG A 33 -4.86 31.81 -32.35
CA ARG A 33 -4.43 33.18 -32.04
C ARG A 33 -3.07 33.48 -32.71
N THR A 34 -3.10 34.34 -33.73
CA THR A 34 -1.96 34.64 -34.60
C THR A 34 -0.75 35.15 -33.83
N ASN A 35 -0.95 36.11 -32.92
CA ASN A 35 0.13 36.71 -32.13
C ASN A 35 0.91 35.69 -31.29
N LEU A 36 0.22 34.66 -30.76
CA LEU A 36 0.85 33.61 -29.97
C LEU A 36 1.62 32.64 -30.87
N ILE A 37 1.03 32.23 -31.99
CA ILE A 37 1.64 31.31 -32.94
C ILE A 37 2.88 31.95 -33.58
N GLU A 38 2.81 33.22 -33.97
CA GLU A 38 3.95 33.97 -34.49
C GLU A 38 5.09 34.06 -33.47
N ALA A 39 4.78 34.39 -32.21
CA ALA A 39 5.78 34.46 -31.15
C ALA A 39 6.44 33.10 -30.86
N LEU A 40 5.70 32.00 -30.98
CA LEU A 40 6.23 30.65 -30.87
C LEU A 40 7.10 30.26 -32.07
N LEU A 41 6.70 30.63 -33.28
CA LEU A 41 7.43 30.35 -34.51
C LEU A 41 8.67 31.23 -34.72
N ALA A 42 8.76 32.37 -34.04
CA ALA A 42 9.94 33.24 -34.07
C ALA A 42 11.20 32.61 -33.43
N LYS A 43 11.07 31.45 -32.79
CA LYS A 43 12.17 30.71 -32.17
C LYS A 43 12.48 29.44 -32.96
N ASP A 44 13.70 29.36 -33.49
CA ASP A 44 14.19 28.24 -34.31
C ASP A 44 13.99 26.86 -33.65
N ASP A 45 14.23 26.76 -32.33
CA ASP A 45 14.03 25.54 -31.55
C ASP A 45 12.57 25.04 -31.58
N ILE A 46 11.62 25.97 -31.45
CA ILE A 46 10.19 25.66 -31.38
C ILE A 46 9.66 25.40 -32.79
N GLN A 47 10.08 26.21 -33.76
CA GLN A 47 9.73 26.04 -35.16
C GLN A 47 10.18 24.67 -35.67
N THR A 48 11.42 24.26 -35.42
CA THR A 48 11.93 22.96 -35.89
C THR A 48 11.19 21.78 -35.25
N ALA A 49 10.81 21.89 -33.97
CA ALA A 49 10.18 20.80 -33.24
C ALA A 49 8.66 20.68 -33.48
N TYR A 50 7.96 21.81 -33.61
CA TYR A 50 6.48 21.86 -33.62
C TYR A 50 5.91 22.43 -34.92
N SER A 51 6.65 22.37 -36.03
CA SER A 51 6.11 22.73 -37.33
C SER A 51 6.41 21.70 -38.41
N ILE A 52 5.61 21.74 -39.47
CA ILE A 52 5.81 20.96 -40.70
C ILE A 52 5.87 21.94 -41.86
N LYS A 53 6.84 21.77 -42.74
CA LYS A 53 6.88 22.48 -44.01
C LYS A 53 6.02 21.75 -45.03
N VAL A 54 4.95 22.40 -45.50
CA VAL A 54 4.07 21.87 -46.54
C VAL A 54 4.19 22.81 -47.74
N GLY A 55 4.98 22.40 -48.74
CA GLY A 55 5.36 23.24 -49.87
C GLY A 55 6.18 24.46 -49.41
N ASN A 56 5.66 25.67 -49.67
CA ASN A 56 6.26 26.93 -49.23
C ASN A 56 5.73 27.45 -47.89
N ASN A 57 4.71 26.79 -47.32
CA ASN A 57 4.06 27.24 -46.08
C ASN A 57 4.52 26.40 -44.89
N LEU A 58 4.52 27.02 -43.72
CA LEU A 58 4.88 26.39 -42.46
C LEU A 58 3.62 26.21 -41.60
N VAL A 59 3.32 24.97 -41.24
CA VAL A 59 2.12 24.60 -40.49
C VAL A 59 2.52 24.26 -39.07
N PHE A 60 1.95 24.96 -38.09
CA PHE A 60 2.19 24.71 -36.67
C PHE A 60 1.38 23.50 -36.18
N LYS A 61 2.05 22.57 -35.52
CA LYS A 61 1.43 21.34 -34.99
C LYS A 61 0.82 21.59 -33.61
N ILE A 62 -0.37 22.18 -33.60
CA ILE A 62 -1.08 22.57 -32.37
C ILE A 62 -1.26 21.37 -31.44
N ASP A 63 -1.73 20.23 -31.95
CA ASP A 63 -2.00 19.06 -31.11
C ASP A 63 -0.74 18.51 -30.43
N GLU A 64 0.40 18.50 -31.12
CA GLU A 64 1.69 18.07 -30.54
C GLU A 64 2.16 19.04 -29.45
N PHE A 65 1.97 20.35 -29.66
CA PHE A 65 2.32 21.37 -28.68
C PHE A 65 1.39 21.33 -27.45
N VAL A 66 0.08 21.17 -27.67
CA VAL A 66 -0.93 21.02 -26.61
C VAL A 66 -0.69 19.73 -25.82
N ALA A 67 -0.35 18.63 -26.49
CA ALA A 67 0.06 17.40 -25.83
C ALA A 67 1.29 17.66 -24.95
N MET A 68 2.32 18.34 -25.46
CA MET A 68 3.49 18.71 -24.67
C MET A 68 3.10 19.52 -23.41
N LEU A 69 2.23 20.53 -23.53
CA LEU A 69 1.76 21.33 -22.38
C LEU A 69 0.98 20.51 -21.33
N ARG A 70 0.23 19.49 -21.78
CA ARG A 70 -0.59 18.61 -20.94
C ARG A 70 0.22 17.54 -20.20
N PHE A 71 1.21 16.93 -20.84
CA PHE A 71 1.89 15.73 -20.31
C PHE A 71 3.04 16.01 -19.34
N LYS A 72 3.57 17.23 -19.28
CA LYS A 72 4.67 17.55 -18.35
C LYS A 72 4.17 18.40 -17.18
N ASN A 73 4.45 17.94 -15.96
CA ASN A 73 4.52 18.80 -14.78
C ASN A 73 5.82 19.60 -14.89
N TYR A 74 5.76 20.76 -15.54
CA TYR A 74 6.91 21.58 -15.98
C TYR A 74 7.84 22.08 -14.88
N TRP A 75 7.49 21.87 -13.61
CA TRP A 75 8.16 22.48 -12.45
C TRP A 75 8.90 21.49 -11.55
N GLU A 76 8.80 20.18 -11.81
CA GLU A 76 9.53 19.17 -11.04
C GLU A 76 10.27 18.22 -11.98
N ASN A 77 11.53 17.93 -11.65
CA ASN A 77 12.40 16.98 -12.36
C ASN A 77 11.85 15.55 -12.27
N SER A 78 10.75 15.27 -12.95
CA SER A 78 10.22 13.91 -13.12
C SER A 78 10.86 13.28 -14.36
N TYR A 79 11.66 12.23 -14.11
CA TYR A 79 12.30 11.39 -15.14
C TYR A 79 11.32 10.46 -15.86
N THR A 80 10.01 10.54 -15.59
CA THR A 80 9.01 9.66 -16.20
C THR A 80 7.91 10.47 -16.89
N ARG A 81 7.38 9.91 -17.99
CA ARG A 81 6.22 10.46 -18.72
C ARG A 81 4.90 10.28 -17.95
N PHE A 82 4.90 9.51 -16.86
CA PHE A 82 3.71 9.14 -16.11
C PHE A 82 3.50 10.08 -14.91
N ARG A 83 2.24 10.25 -14.50
CA ARG A 83 1.90 10.99 -13.28
C ARG A 83 2.38 10.19 -12.07
N ASN A 84 2.58 10.83 -10.92
CA ASN A 84 2.84 10.16 -9.63
C ASN A 84 1.57 9.42 -9.10
N GLU A 85 0.81 8.78 -9.97
CA GLU A 85 -0.37 7.98 -9.66
C GLU A 85 -0.09 6.55 -10.16
N VAL A 86 -0.23 5.54 -9.29
CA VAL A 86 -0.16 4.13 -9.69
C VAL A 86 -1.40 3.83 -10.53
N GLY A 87 -1.23 3.37 -11.77
CA GLY A 87 -2.35 3.02 -12.63
C GLY A 87 -1.93 2.21 -13.84
N LEU A 88 -2.90 1.52 -14.46
CA LEU A 88 -2.68 0.75 -15.68
C LEU A 88 -2.70 1.70 -16.89
N THR A 89 -1.76 1.51 -17.81
CA THR A 89 -1.66 2.31 -19.02
C THR A 89 -1.68 1.40 -20.24
N SER A 90 -2.43 1.78 -21.26
CA SER A 90 -2.40 1.16 -22.59
C SER A 90 -2.02 2.24 -23.61
N GLU A 91 -1.04 1.96 -24.46
CA GLU A 91 -0.53 2.89 -25.48
C GLU A 91 -0.15 4.29 -24.95
N GLY A 92 0.32 4.38 -23.70
CA GLY A 92 0.72 5.64 -23.08
C GLY A 92 -0.43 6.52 -22.59
N LYS A 93 -1.68 6.04 -22.65
CA LYS A 93 -2.84 6.64 -21.99
C LYS A 93 -3.12 5.91 -20.69
N TYR A 94 -3.33 6.64 -19.60
CA TYR A 94 -3.88 6.06 -18.38
C TYR A 94 -5.29 5.57 -18.65
N LEU A 95 -5.57 4.33 -18.25
CA LEU A 95 -6.92 3.79 -18.21
C LEU A 95 -7.66 4.49 -17.06
N LYS A 96 -8.16 5.70 -17.32
CA LYS A 96 -8.99 6.45 -16.37
C LYS A 96 -10.44 6.11 -16.63
N TYR A 97 -11.05 5.40 -15.66
CA TYR A 97 -12.50 5.21 -15.55
C TYR A 97 -13.19 4.74 -16.83
N ASP A 98 -12.56 3.87 -17.62
CA ASP A 98 -13.36 3.06 -18.53
C ASP A 98 -14.06 1.99 -17.68
N SER A 99 -15.38 1.97 -17.76
CA SER A 99 -16.26 1.03 -17.04
C SER A 99 -15.94 -0.45 -17.35
N ASP A 100 -15.13 -0.69 -18.39
CA ASP A 100 -14.85 -2.01 -18.97
C ASP A 100 -13.59 -2.68 -18.41
N VAL A 101 -12.81 -2.01 -17.56
CA VAL A 101 -11.61 -2.60 -16.94
C VAL A 101 -11.81 -2.82 -15.45
N MET A 102 -12.18 -4.06 -15.10
CA MET A 102 -12.13 -4.54 -13.72
C MET A 102 -10.78 -5.17 -13.41
N LEU A 103 -10.10 -4.66 -12.37
CA LEU A 103 -8.96 -5.32 -11.78
C LEU A 103 -9.46 -6.36 -10.79
N ASP A 104 -9.62 -7.61 -11.26
CA ASP A 104 -9.95 -8.72 -10.37
C ASP A 104 -8.66 -9.35 -9.84
N PHE A 105 -8.53 -9.41 -8.52
CA PHE A 105 -7.42 -10.04 -7.84
C PHE A 105 -7.85 -11.46 -7.48
N PRO A 106 -7.37 -12.50 -8.19
CA PRO A 106 -7.69 -13.87 -7.82
C PRO A 106 -7.20 -14.11 -6.39
N TYR A 107 -8.06 -14.72 -5.56
CA TYR A 107 -7.82 -15.03 -4.14
C TYR A 107 -7.77 -13.83 -3.17
N LYS A 108 -8.27 -12.64 -3.56
CA LYS A 108 -8.33 -11.47 -2.65
C LYS A 108 -9.17 -11.73 -1.38
N ASP A 109 -10.12 -12.66 -1.45
CA ASP A 109 -11.05 -13.00 -0.39
C ASP A 109 -10.64 -14.27 0.37
N CYS A 110 -9.35 -14.57 0.46
CA CYS A 110 -8.84 -15.75 1.17
C CYS A 110 -8.24 -15.43 2.55
N ILE A 111 -8.40 -16.35 3.50
CA ILE A 111 -7.72 -16.36 4.80
C ILE A 111 -6.66 -17.45 4.78
N LEU A 112 -5.42 -17.09 5.12
CA LEU A 112 -4.31 -18.04 5.23
C LEU A 112 -4.28 -18.68 6.61
N GLU A 113 -4.37 -20.00 6.67
CA GLU A 113 -4.19 -20.74 7.91
C GLU A 113 -2.70 -20.93 8.22
N GLY A 114 -2.21 -20.16 9.18
CA GLY A 114 -0.85 -20.30 9.70
C GLY A 114 -0.74 -21.48 10.67
N GLY A 115 -0.20 -22.60 10.20
CA GLY A 115 0.01 -23.79 11.04
C GLY A 115 1.30 -23.73 11.87
N MET A 116 1.22 -23.90 13.20
CA MET A 116 2.41 -24.00 14.06
C MET A 116 3.01 -25.43 14.03
N THR A 117 4.23 -25.59 13.52
CA THR A 117 5.11 -26.76 13.74
C THR A 117 6.54 -26.27 13.91
N THR A 118 7.45 -27.13 14.37
CA THR A 118 8.89 -26.89 14.27
C THR A 118 9.27 -26.44 12.85
N GLU A 119 10.07 -25.38 12.77
CA GLU A 119 10.54 -24.71 11.53
C GLU A 119 11.18 -25.63 10.48
N ASP A 120 11.48 -26.88 10.82
CA ASP A 120 12.17 -27.85 9.96
C ASP A 120 11.24 -28.65 9.04
N VAL A 121 9.92 -28.47 9.12
CA VAL A 121 8.95 -29.19 8.28
C VAL A 121 8.18 -28.19 7.41
N GLY A 122 8.43 -28.23 6.10
CA GLY A 122 7.62 -27.50 5.12
C GLY A 122 6.16 -27.93 5.22
N LYS A 123 5.24 -26.97 5.28
CA LYS A 123 3.81 -27.22 5.43
C LYS A 123 3.03 -26.86 4.19
N LYS A 124 1.93 -27.59 4.01
CA LYS A 124 0.85 -27.19 3.11
C LYS A 124 0.01 -26.15 3.83
N GLU A 125 0.30 -24.88 3.62
CA GLU A 125 -0.55 -23.79 4.09
C GLU A 125 -1.87 -23.82 3.32
N LEU A 126 -2.99 -23.80 4.05
CA LEU A 126 -4.33 -23.83 3.48
C LEU A 126 -4.85 -22.40 3.33
N TYR A 127 -5.38 -22.11 2.14
CA TYR A 127 -6.06 -20.85 1.85
C TYR A 127 -7.57 -21.12 1.86
N TYR A 128 -8.27 -20.50 2.80
CA TYR A 128 -9.72 -20.61 2.93
C TYR A 128 -10.39 -19.43 2.22
N HIS A 129 -11.16 -19.71 1.17
CA HIS A 129 -11.96 -18.68 0.50
C HIS A 129 -13.15 -18.28 1.39
N ARG A 130 -13.30 -16.98 1.66
CA ARG A 130 -14.29 -16.42 2.60
C ARG A 130 -15.74 -16.83 2.29
N GLU A 131 -16.08 -17.02 1.02
CA GLU A 131 -17.43 -17.45 0.65
C GLU A 131 -17.64 -18.96 0.66
N LEU A 132 -16.61 -19.74 0.31
CA LEU A 132 -16.73 -21.19 0.15
C LEU A 132 -16.46 -21.95 1.45
N ALA A 133 -15.60 -21.41 2.31
CA ALA A 133 -15.15 -22.03 3.55
C ALA A 133 -15.60 -21.22 4.78
N ARG A 134 -16.86 -20.79 4.79
CA ARG A 134 -17.42 -19.97 5.88
C ARG A 134 -17.38 -20.70 7.21
N GLU A 135 -17.74 -21.98 7.24
CA GLU A 135 -17.81 -22.76 8.46
C GLU A 135 -16.42 -22.95 9.09
N GLU A 136 -15.41 -23.29 8.28
CA GLU A 136 -14.03 -23.44 8.74
C GLU A 136 -13.47 -22.12 9.28
N ILE A 137 -13.76 -21.02 8.59
CA ILE A 137 -13.36 -19.67 9.02
C ILE A 137 -14.04 -19.29 10.34
N ASP A 138 -15.35 -19.51 10.47
CA ASP A 138 -16.09 -19.22 11.69
C ASP A 138 -15.58 -20.06 12.86
N VAL A 139 -15.31 -21.36 12.64
CA VAL A 139 -14.68 -22.21 13.64
C VAL A 139 -13.29 -21.67 13.99
N MET A 140 -12.49 -21.29 13.00
CA MET A 140 -11.13 -20.76 13.23
C MET A 140 -11.16 -19.49 14.08
N LEU A 141 -12.06 -18.56 13.77
CA LEU A 141 -12.20 -17.26 14.44
C LEU A 141 -13.04 -17.33 15.74
N SER A 142 -13.75 -18.42 15.98
CA SER A 142 -14.51 -18.61 17.21
C SER A 142 -13.62 -18.62 18.46
N ARG A 143 -14.20 -18.19 19.58
CA ARG A 143 -13.54 -18.19 20.89
C ARG A 143 -13.05 -19.59 21.24
N LYS A 144 -11.76 -19.73 21.51
CA LYS A 144 -11.17 -21.01 21.95
C LYS A 144 -11.33 -21.17 23.45
N VAL A 145 -11.82 -22.34 23.85
CA VAL A 145 -11.95 -22.75 25.24
C VAL A 145 -10.65 -23.45 25.68
N LEU A 146 -10.14 -23.10 26.86
CA LEU A 146 -9.02 -23.80 27.47
C LEU A 146 -9.50 -25.14 28.01
N THR A 147 -8.86 -26.24 27.61
CA THR A 147 -9.18 -27.61 28.03
C THR A 147 -8.01 -28.22 28.82
N ASN A 148 -8.25 -29.34 29.50
CA ASN A 148 -7.24 -30.06 30.32
C ASN A 148 -6.60 -29.20 31.42
N ILE A 149 -7.44 -28.47 32.15
CA ILE A 149 -6.99 -27.61 33.26
C ILE A 149 -6.64 -28.51 34.46
N LYS A 150 -5.43 -28.32 35.01
CA LYS A 150 -4.92 -29.05 36.17
C LYS A 150 -4.41 -28.06 37.22
N LYS A 151 -4.74 -28.27 38.49
CA LYS A 151 -4.19 -27.47 39.59
C LYS A 151 -3.05 -28.24 40.23
N TYR A 152 -1.93 -27.56 40.49
CA TYR A 152 -0.80 -28.13 41.21
C TYR A 152 -0.61 -27.37 42.52
N ASP A 153 -0.56 -28.09 43.63
CA ASP A 153 -0.19 -27.59 44.95
C ASP A 153 0.95 -28.43 45.56
N GLU A 154 1.30 -28.17 46.81
CA GLU A 154 2.36 -28.92 47.53
C GLU A 154 2.06 -30.42 47.67
N GLN A 155 0.79 -30.82 47.50
CA GLN A 155 0.30 -32.19 47.66
C GLN A 155 0.13 -32.91 46.31
N GLY A 156 0.32 -32.20 45.18
CA GLY A 156 0.32 -32.76 43.84
C GLY A 156 -0.76 -32.20 42.93
N GLU A 157 -1.30 -33.05 42.05
CA GLU A 157 -2.33 -32.67 41.07
C GLU A 157 -3.74 -32.77 41.68
N GLN A 158 -4.53 -31.71 41.57
CA GLN A 158 -5.92 -31.66 42.01
C GLN A 158 -6.87 -31.24 40.89
N GLU A 159 -8.12 -31.70 40.97
CA GLU A 159 -9.21 -31.23 40.11
C GLU A 159 -9.58 -29.78 40.45
N LEU A 160 -9.82 -29.00 39.40
CA LEU A 160 -9.92 -27.54 39.50
C LEU A 160 -11.39 -27.13 39.56
N THR A 161 -11.80 -26.46 40.64
CA THR A 161 -13.16 -25.93 40.84
C THR A 161 -13.33 -24.49 40.32
N GLY A 162 -12.24 -23.73 40.20
CA GLY A 162 -12.23 -22.39 39.62
C GLY A 162 -10.82 -21.77 39.58
N ILE A 163 -10.64 -20.78 38.70
CA ILE A 163 -9.40 -20.01 38.58
C ILE A 163 -9.58 -18.66 39.29
N GLY A 164 -8.89 -18.48 40.40
CA GLY A 164 -8.82 -17.22 41.14
C GLY A 164 -7.90 -16.20 40.50
N GLU A 165 -7.94 -14.96 40.98
CA GLU A 165 -7.10 -13.86 40.46
C GLU A 165 -5.62 -13.99 40.87
N LYS A 166 -5.35 -14.71 41.97
CA LYS A 166 -3.99 -14.92 42.52
C LYS A 166 -3.31 -16.19 41.99
N ASP A 167 -4.00 -16.97 41.17
CA ASP A 167 -3.46 -18.23 40.65
C ASP A 167 -2.43 -17.97 39.55
N ASN A 168 -1.32 -18.71 39.59
CA ASN A 168 -0.33 -18.71 38.53
C ASN A 168 -0.80 -19.62 37.38
N LEU A 169 -0.79 -19.10 36.15
CA LEU A 169 -1.28 -19.80 34.98
C LEU A 169 -0.12 -20.25 34.08
N ILE A 170 -0.13 -21.53 33.70
CA ILE A 170 0.74 -22.09 32.66
C ILE A 170 -0.16 -22.54 31.51
N ILE A 171 -0.04 -21.88 30.37
CA ILE A 171 -0.83 -22.21 29.16
C ILE A 171 0.10 -22.90 28.17
N LYS A 172 -0.21 -24.15 27.82
CA LYS A 172 0.51 -24.92 26.81
C LYS A 172 -0.22 -24.84 25.48
N GLY A 173 0.39 -24.22 24.47
CA GLY A 173 -0.21 -24.11 23.14
C GLY A 173 0.43 -23.03 22.29
N ASN A 174 -0.25 -22.64 21.21
CA ASN A 174 0.12 -21.51 20.39
C ASN A 174 -0.02 -20.21 21.19
N ASN A 175 1.06 -19.43 21.27
CA ASN A 175 1.12 -18.19 22.06
C ASN A 175 0.10 -17.14 21.59
N LEU A 176 -0.15 -17.02 20.29
CA LEU A 176 -1.10 -16.06 19.72
C LEU A 176 -2.53 -16.41 20.13
N ILE A 177 -2.90 -17.70 20.02
CA ILE A 177 -4.22 -18.18 20.43
C ILE A 177 -4.39 -18.02 21.95
N ALA A 178 -3.37 -18.40 22.73
CA ALA A 178 -3.40 -18.27 24.18
C ALA A 178 -3.61 -16.82 24.62
N LEU A 179 -2.84 -15.88 24.06
CA LEU A 179 -2.97 -14.45 24.35
C LEU A 179 -4.34 -13.91 23.95
N HIS A 180 -4.85 -14.32 22.80
CA HIS A 180 -6.19 -13.92 22.35
C HIS A 180 -7.29 -14.42 23.29
N SER A 181 -7.21 -15.68 23.74
CA SER A 181 -8.19 -16.27 24.67
C SER A 181 -8.21 -15.58 26.05
N ILE A 182 -7.07 -15.12 26.55
CA ILE A 182 -6.99 -14.47 27.88
C ILE A 182 -7.12 -12.95 27.84
N LYS A 183 -7.12 -12.34 26.64
CA LYS A 183 -7.15 -10.89 26.43
C LYS A 183 -8.31 -10.25 27.18
N ASP A 184 -9.53 -10.76 27.02
CA ASP A 184 -10.74 -10.15 27.59
C ASP A 184 -10.71 -10.10 29.13
N ARG A 185 -9.99 -11.04 29.78
CA ARG A 185 -9.89 -11.12 31.25
C ARG A 185 -8.71 -10.34 31.83
N TYR A 186 -7.58 -10.27 31.11
CA TYR A 186 -6.33 -9.73 31.66
C TYR A 186 -5.83 -8.45 30.95
N ALA A 187 -6.59 -7.91 29.99
CA ALA A 187 -6.27 -6.63 29.36
C ALA A 187 -6.12 -5.52 30.41
N GLY A 188 -5.00 -4.80 30.35
CA GLY A 188 -4.70 -3.71 31.29
C GLY A 188 -4.21 -4.15 32.68
N LEU A 189 -4.25 -5.44 33.02
CA LEU A 189 -3.80 -5.97 34.32
C LEU A 189 -2.34 -6.45 34.33
N VAL A 190 -1.74 -6.58 33.14
CA VAL A 190 -0.36 -7.10 32.99
C VAL A 190 0.66 -6.00 33.25
N LYS A 191 1.47 -6.16 34.30
CA LYS A 191 2.51 -5.18 34.68
C LYS A 191 3.80 -5.31 33.86
N MET A 192 4.20 -6.52 33.51
CA MET A 192 5.45 -6.81 32.82
C MET A 192 5.28 -8.04 31.94
N ILE A 193 5.89 -7.99 30.76
CA ILE A 193 5.95 -9.11 29.82
C ILE A 193 7.42 -9.38 29.52
N TYR A 194 7.85 -10.63 29.70
CA TYR A 194 9.16 -11.09 29.28
C TYR A 194 9.02 -12.12 28.16
N ILE A 195 9.65 -11.85 27.01
CA ILE A 195 9.65 -12.71 25.83
C ILE A 195 11.08 -12.88 25.30
N ASP A 196 11.45 -14.09 24.93
CA ASP A 196 12.71 -14.39 24.21
C ASP A 196 12.35 -15.02 22.85
N PRO A 197 11.79 -14.26 21.89
CA PRO A 197 11.39 -14.82 20.60
C PRO A 197 12.62 -15.28 19.78
N PRO A 198 12.45 -16.22 18.85
CA PRO A 198 13.53 -16.61 17.96
C PRO A 198 13.96 -15.43 17.09
N TYR A 199 15.25 -15.11 17.11
CA TYR A 199 15.83 -14.11 16.22
C TYR A 199 16.20 -14.71 14.87
N PHE A 200 16.04 -13.92 13.82
CA PHE A 200 16.54 -14.29 12.51
C PHE A 200 18.08 -14.19 12.48
N PHE A 201 18.75 -15.33 12.46
CA PHE A 201 20.20 -15.41 12.28
C PHE A 201 20.51 -16.00 10.90
N LYS A 202 21.53 -15.46 10.22
CA LYS A 202 22.04 -16.02 8.95
C LYS A 202 22.57 -17.46 9.11
N GLU A 203 22.97 -17.82 10.32
CA GLU A 203 23.43 -19.17 10.67
C GLU A 203 22.50 -19.81 11.70
N LYS A 204 22.24 -21.11 11.52
CA LYS A 204 21.32 -21.87 12.37
C LYS A 204 21.94 -22.07 13.76
N LYS A 205 21.47 -21.31 14.75
CA LYS A 205 21.87 -21.46 16.17
C LYS A 205 21.02 -22.52 16.88
N ARG A 206 21.58 -23.12 17.94
CA ARG A 206 20.92 -24.15 18.76
C ARG A 206 19.63 -23.59 19.39
N LYS A 207 18.52 -24.34 19.25
CA LYS A 207 17.18 -23.92 19.70
C LYS A 207 17.14 -23.71 21.22
N ARG A 208 16.57 -22.59 21.65
CA ARG A 208 16.22 -22.29 23.06
C ARG A 208 14.69 -22.31 23.18
N CYS A 209 14.17 -22.99 24.21
CA CYS A 209 12.73 -22.98 24.51
C CYS A 209 12.33 -21.64 25.13
N VAL A 210 11.23 -21.05 24.65
CA VAL A 210 10.69 -19.80 25.15
C VAL A 210 9.58 -20.10 26.16
N CYS A 211 9.72 -19.61 27.38
CA CYS A 211 8.67 -19.68 28.40
C CYS A 211 8.09 -18.29 28.58
N LEU A 212 6.78 -18.13 28.36
CA LEU A 212 6.07 -16.88 28.65
C LEU A 212 5.66 -16.88 30.11
N GLN A 213 6.25 -15.98 30.90
CA GLN A 213 5.90 -15.83 32.32
C GLN A 213 5.11 -14.52 32.49
N PHE A 214 3.84 -14.64 32.85
CA PHE A 214 2.98 -13.50 33.17
C PHE A 214 2.90 -13.34 34.69
N LYS A 215 3.23 -12.15 35.19
CA LYS A 215 3.14 -11.83 36.63
C LYS A 215 1.90 -10.96 36.86
N PHE A 216 0.86 -11.54 37.44
CA PHE A 216 -0.39 -10.86 37.78
C PHE A 216 -0.32 -10.29 39.22
N PRO A 217 -1.01 -9.18 39.52
CA PRO A 217 -0.96 -8.55 40.83
C PRO A 217 -1.64 -9.42 41.90
N TYR A 218 -1.07 -9.41 43.11
CA TYR A 218 -1.79 -9.77 44.32
C TYR A 218 -2.57 -8.52 44.75
N VAL A 219 -3.91 -8.59 44.73
CA VAL A 219 -4.79 -7.67 45.48
C VAL A 219 -5.22 -8.36 46.75
#